data_AF-A0A9P3GZ01-F1
#
_entry.id   AF-A0A9P3GZ01-F1
#
_cell.length_a   1.000
_cell.length_b   1.000
_cell.length_c   1.000
_cell.angle_alpha   90.00
_cell.angle_beta   90.00
_cell.angle_gamma   90.00
#
_symmetry.space_group_name_H-M   'P 1'
#
loop_
_entity.id
_entity.type
_entity.pdbx_description
1 polymer ?
#
loop_
_entity_poly.entity_id
_entity_poly.type
_entity_poly.pdbx_seq_one_letter_code
_entity_poly.pdbx_strand_id
1 'polypeptide(L)'
;MITIFDIPLLMDQICRHLSPHQIRRCLRVCKAWAVAFNPYQWDHVFLIRKSNGGSLVEDLSEAEKQLLVQNVYWIRSLRIHFSEELLNVPDCVNLRAVSFRDLDDYLDNRDTGS
;
A
#
# COMPACT_ATOMS: atom_id res chain seq x y z
N MET A 1 -11.85 -30.85 2.69
CA MET A 1 -12.77 -30.16 3.61
C MET A 1 -12.14 -28.81 3.92
N ILE A 2 -12.80 -27.70 3.56
CA ILE A 2 -12.31 -26.35 3.86
C ILE A 2 -12.90 -25.96 5.22
N THR A 3 -12.05 -25.64 6.17
CA THR A 3 -12.42 -25.15 7.51
C THR A 3 -12.49 -23.62 7.52
N ILE A 4 -13.18 -23.04 8.50
CA ILE A 4 -13.24 -21.58 8.67
C ILE A 4 -11.85 -20.95 8.89
N PHE A 5 -10.87 -21.74 9.37
CA PHE A 5 -9.50 -21.31 9.57
C PHE A 5 -8.70 -21.24 8.26
N ASP A 6 -9.18 -21.90 7.20
CA ASP A 6 -8.58 -21.84 5.87
C ASP A 6 -8.98 -20.56 5.13
N ILE A 7 -10.07 -19.89 5.54
CA ILE A 7 -10.60 -18.71 4.86
C ILE A 7 -9.57 -17.56 4.82
N PRO A 8 -8.93 -17.14 5.93
CA PRO A 8 -7.90 -16.11 5.88
C PRO A 8 -6.72 -16.50 4.98
N LEU A 9 -6.33 -17.78 4.98
CA LEU A 9 -5.20 -18.27 4.20
C LEU A 9 -5.51 -18.28 2.70
N LEU A 10 -6.71 -18.71 2.32
CA LEU A 10 -7.22 -18.65 0.95
C LEU A 10 -7.37 -17.21 0.48
N MET A 11 -7.89 -16.32 1.32
CA MET A 11 -7.96 -14.89 1.02
C MET A 11 -6.58 -14.30 0.79
N ASP A 12 -5.59 -14.70 1.60
CA ASP A 12 -4.19 -14.30 1.47
C ASP A 12 -3.57 -14.78 0.15
N GLN A 13 -3.95 -15.96 -0.35
CA GLN A 13 -3.52 -16.47 -1.65
C GLN A 13 -4.21 -15.74 -2.80
N ILE A 14 -5.53 -15.53 -2.72
CA ILE A 14 -6.31 -14.82 -3.73
C ILE A 14 -5.78 -13.38 -3.89
N CYS A 15 -5.60 -12.67 -2.77
CA CYS A 15 -5.22 -11.25 -2.81
C CYS A 15 -3.82 -11.02 -3.39
N ARG A 16 -2.89 -12.00 -3.32
CA ARG A 16 -1.59 -11.93 -4.00
C ARG A 16 -1.68 -11.87 -5.52
N HIS A 17 -2.79 -12.33 -6.09
CA HIS A 17 -3.05 -12.30 -7.53
C HIS A 17 -3.94 -11.12 -7.95
N LEU A 18 -4.37 -10.28 -7.00
CA LEU A 18 -5.18 -9.11 -7.26
C LEU A 18 -4.30 -7.86 -7.28
N SER A 19 -4.54 -6.99 -8.26
CA SER A 19 -3.96 -5.65 -8.26
C SER A 19 -4.58 -4.79 -7.14
N PRO A 20 -3.87 -3.75 -6.66
CA PRO A 20 -4.42 -2.81 -5.67
C PRO A 20 -5.74 -2.14 -6.11
N HIS A 21 -5.95 -2.00 -7.41
CA HIS A 21 -7.21 -1.50 -7.96
C HIS A 21 -8.35 -2.52 -7.83
N GLN A 22 -8.09 -3.81 -8.05
CA GLN A 22 -9.08 -4.87 -7.85
C GLN A 22 -9.45 -5.02 -6.37
N ILE A 23 -8.48 -4.97 -5.46
CA ILE A 23 -8.73 -4.99 -4.01
C ILE A 23 -9.65 -3.83 -3.60
N ARG A 24 -9.40 -2.62 -4.11
CA ARG A 24 -10.29 -1.46 -3.88
C ARG A 24 -11.69 -1.65 -4.43
N ARG A 25 -11.88 -2.40 -5.51
CA ARG A 25 -13.22 -2.76 -6.01
C ARG A 25 -13.89 -3.77 -5.08
N CYS A 26 -13.16 -4.77 -4.58
CA CYS A 26 -13.68 -5.75 -3.62
C CYS A 26 -14.23 -5.06 -2.35
N LEU A 27 -13.57 -4.01 -1.85
CA LEU A 27 -14.04 -3.22 -0.71
C LEU A 27 -15.43 -2.59 -0.91
N ARG A 28 -15.86 -2.39 -2.16
CA ARG A 28 -17.10 -1.69 -2.51
C ARG A 28 -18.29 -2.62 -2.79
N VAL A 29 -18.09 -3.93 -2.73
CA VAL A 29 -19.14 -4.92 -3.08
C VAL A 29 -20.24 -4.94 -2.02
N CYS A 30 -19.88 -5.18 -0.75
CA CYS A 30 -20.81 -5.17 0.38
C CYS A 30 -20.04 -5.01 1.69
N LYS A 31 -20.74 -4.81 2.83
CA LYS A 31 -20.10 -4.63 4.14
C LYS A 31 -19.20 -5.80 4.55
N ALA A 32 -19.62 -7.03 4.28
CA ALA A 32 -18.83 -8.21 4.61
C ALA A 32 -17.53 -8.26 3.81
N TRP A 33 -17.58 -7.91 2.53
CA TRP A 33 -16.39 -7.80 1.68
C TRP A 33 -15.50 -6.64 2.11
N ALA A 34 -16.08 -5.49 2.47
CA ALA A 34 -15.31 -4.37 3.00
C ALA A 34 -14.47 -4.79 4.22
N VAL A 35 -15.07 -5.51 5.18
CA VAL A 35 -14.36 -6.03 6.36
C VAL A 35 -13.29 -7.06 5.96
N ALA A 36 -13.61 -8.01 5.09
CA ALA A 36 -12.68 -9.05 4.68
C ALA A 36 -11.49 -8.52 3.86
N PHE A 37 -11.72 -7.52 3.01
CA PHE A 37 -10.70 -6.98 2.10
C PHE A 37 -9.91 -5.79 2.68
N ASN A 38 -10.36 -5.19 3.78
CA ASN A 38 -9.71 -4.02 4.40
C ASN A 38 -8.22 -4.27 4.69
N PRO A 39 -7.79 -5.40 5.28
CA PRO A 39 -6.37 -5.61 5.56
C PRO A 39 -5.49 -5.63 4.30
N TYR A 40 -6.00 -6.19 3.20
CA TYR A 40 -5.24 -6.38 1.96
C TYR A 40 -5.04 -5.09 1.16
N GLN A 41 -5.75 -4.01 1.48
CA GLN A 41 -5.46 -2.71 0.86
C GLN A 41 -4.09 -2.16 1.27
N TRP A 42 -3.56 -2.64 2.39
CA TRP A 42 -2.25 -2.28 2.93
C TRP A 42 -1.12 -3.19 2.45
N ASP A 43 -1.43 -4.23 1.68
CA ASP A 43 -0.43 -5.19 1.17
C ASP A 43 0.64 -4.49 0.31
N HIS A 44 0.18 -3.52 -0.50
CA HIS A 44 1.03 -2.68 -1.34
C HIS A 44 0.81 -1.20 -1.01
N VAL A 45 1.74 -0.62 -0.25
CA VAL A 45 1.74 0.80 0.08
C VAL A 45 2.64 1.55 -0.89
N PHE A 46 2.09 2.63 -1.47
CA PHE A 46 2.82 3.55 -2.34
C PHE A 46 2.87 4.90 -1.66
N LEU A 47 4.06 5.30 -1.22
CA LEU A 47 4.32 6.60 -0.63
C LEU A 47 4.87 7.50 -1.73
N ILE A 48 4.11 8.53 -2.09
CA ILE A 48 4.50 9.53 -3.09
C ILE A 48 4.52 10.87 -2.38
N ARG A 49 5.69 11.50 -2.30
CA ARG A 49 5.81 12.85 -1.77
C ARG A 49 5.46 13.84 -2.88
N LYS A 50 4.39 14.61 -2.71
CA LYS A 50 4.09 15.73 -3.61
C LYS A 50 4.94 16.92 -3.19
N SER A 51 5.95 17.26 -3.98
CA SER A 51 6.65 18.53 -3.82
C SER A 51 5.72 19.66 -4.30
N ASN A 52 4.81 20.11 -3.44
CA ASN A 52 4.16 21.40 -3.67
C ASN A 52 5.27 22.45 -3.52
N GLY A 53 5.69 23.05 -4.63
CA GLY A 53 6.95 23.79 -4.74
C GLY A 53 7.24 24.71 -3.56
N GLY A 54 8.44 24.56 -2.98
CA GLY A 54 9.08 25.59 -2.17
C GLY A 54 9.45 25.24 -0.72
N SER A 55 8.99 24.12 -0.16
CA SER A 55 9.39 23.71 1.20
C SER A 55 9.90 22.27 1.23
N LEU A 56 11.19 22.12 1.53
CA LEU A 56 11.96 20.88 1.44
C LEU A 56 11.60 19.80 2.47
N VAL A 57 10.71 20.03 3.43
CA VAL A 57 10.44 19.06 4.52
C VAL A 57 8.96 18.99 4.91
N GLU A 58 8.05 18.68 3.98
CA GLU A 58 6.81 17.99 4.38
C GLU A 58 7.00 16.47 4.27
N ASP A 59 7.51 15.90 5.36
CA ASP A 59 7.32 14.52 5.75
C ASP A 59 5.85 14.08 5.56
N LEU A 60 5.59 12.76 5.47
CA LEU A 60 4.24 12.23 5.64
C LEU A 60 3.54 12.92 6.82
N SER A 61 2.28 13.31 6.63
CA SER A 61 1.50 13.91 7.70
C SER A 61 1.46 12.97 8.90
N GLU A 62 1.35 13.52 10.10
CA GLU A 62 1.29 12.71 11.33
C GLU A 62 0.13 11.68 11.28
N ALA A 63 -0.97 12.03 10.61
CA ALA A 63 -2.08 11.11 10.36
C ALA A 63 -1.69 9.93 9.44
N GLU A 64 -0.92 10.18 8.38
CA GLU A 64 -0.43 9.12 7.49
C GLU A 64 0.59 8.23 8.18
N LYS A 65 1.50 8.81 8.98
CA LYS A 65 2.44 8.06 9.81
C LYS A 65 1.70 7.13 10.78
N GLN A 66 0.67 7.64 11.46
CA GLN A 66 -0.17 6.84 12.35
C GLN A 66 -0.91 5.71 11.63
N LEU A 67 -1.46 5.98 10.44
CA LEU A 67 -2.12 4.96 9.63
C LEU A 67 -1.16 3.85 9.19
N LEU A 68 0.08 4.20 8.82
CA LEU A 68 1.12 3.22 8.51
C LEU A 68 1.47 2.36 9.72
N VAL A 69 1.68 2.97 10.89
CA VAL A 69 1.98 2.25 12.13
C VAL A 69 0.85 1.29 12.52
N GLN A 70 -0.41 1.74 12.42
CA GLN A 70 -1.57 0.91 12.74
C GLN A 70 -1.71 -0.31 11.83
N ASN A 71 -1.22 -0.24 10.59
CA ASN A 71 -1.39 -1.27 9.59
C ASN A 71 -0.08 -1.95 9.19
N VAL A 72 1.02 -1.69 9.92
CA VAL A 72 2.39 -2.11 9.57
C VAL A 72 2.52 -3.62 9.36
N TYR A 73 1.76 -4.42 10.10
CA TYR A 73 1.73 -5.87 9.99
C TYR A 73 1.18 -6.38 8.65
N TRP A 74 0.37 -5.59 7.97
CA TRP A 74 -0.23 -5.93 6.68
C TRP A 74 0.62 -5.48 5.50
N ILE A 75 1.62 -4.62 5.73
CA ILE A 75 2.48 -4.10 4.68
C ILE A 75 3.48 -5.17 4.25
N ARG A 76 3.38 -5.61 2.99
CA ARG A 76 4.31 -6.58 2.39
C ARG A 76 5.17 -5.99 1.28
N SER A 77 4.68 -4.95 0.63
CA SER A 77 5.38 -4.24 -0.44
C SER A 77 5.29 -2.76 -0.16
N LEU A 78 6.45 -2.13 0.00
CA LEU A 78 6.55 -0.69 0.16
C LEU A 78 7.27 -0.09 -1.06
N ARG A 79 6.56 0.75 -1.80
CA ARG A 79 7.18 1.56 -2.85
C ARG A 79 7.25 2.99 -2.37
N ILE A 80 8.44 3.57 -2.49
CA ILE A 80 8.62 4.96 -2.12
C ILE A 80 9.25 5.74 -3.25
N HIS A 81 8.65 6.87 -3.56
CA HIS A 81 9.15 7.84 -4.51
C HIS A 81 9.62 9.07 -3.75
N PHE A 82 10.93 9.31 -3.77
CA PHE A 82 11.59 10.45 -3.13
C PHE A 82 12.36 11.27 -4.14
N SER A 83 12.45 12.57 -3.89
CA SER A 83 13.68 13.30 -4.18
C SER A 83 14.51 13.32 -2.88
N GLU A 84 15.60 12.57 -2.86
CA GLU A 84 16.81 12.81 -2.05
C GLU A 84 16.84 12.56 -0.52
N GLU A 85 15.74 12.39 0.24
CA GLU A 85 15.86 12.17 1.71
C GLU A 85 15.25 10.87 2.27
N LEU A 86 15.97 10.26 3.22
CA LEU A 86 15.66 9.02 3.93
C LEU A 86 14.46 9.20 4.87
N LEU A 87 13.33 8.56 4.55
CA LEU A 87 12.14 8.59 5.38
C LEU A 87 12.24 7.58 6.54
N ASN A 88 11.84 8.02 7.73
CA ASN A 88 11.61 7.13 8.88
C ASN A 88 10.33 6.32 8.64
N VAL A 89 10.47 5.18 7.97
CA VAL A 89 9.41 4.18 7.84
C VAL A 89 9.36 3.37 9.14
N PRO A 90 8.19 3.12 9.73
CA PRO A 90 8.07 2.21 10.88
C PRO A 90 8.54 0.79 10.54
N ASP A 91 8.91 0.00 11.56
CA ASP A 91 9.42 -1.37 11.37
C ASP A 91 8.38 -2.29 10.70
N CYS A 92 8.47 -2.43 9.39
CA CYS A 92 7.65 -3.32 8.58
C CYS A 92 8.15 -4.77 8.71
N VAL A 93 7.73 -5.47 9.76
CA VAL A 93 8.16 -6.84 10.07
C VAL A 93 7.85 -7.88 8.99
N ASN A 94 6.86 -7.63 8.13
CA ASN A 94 6.41 -8.53 7.06
C ASN A 94 6.82 -8.06 5.65
N LEU A 95 7.75 -7.11 5.57
CA LEU A 95 8.17 -6.50 4.32
C LEU A 95 8.91 -7.53 3.44
N ARG A 96 8.41 -7.73 2.22
CA ARG A 96 8.98 -8.63 1.22
C ARG A 96 9.68 -7.88 0.09
N ALA A 97 9.24 -6.64 -0.18
CA ALA A 97 9.79 -5.84 -1.26
C ALA A 97 9.87 -4.36 -0.85
N VAL A 98 11.01 -3.74 -1.17
CA VAL A 98 11.24 -2.30 -1.11
C VAL A 98 11.72 -1.85 -2.47
N SER A 99 11.11 -0.80 -3.02
CA SER A 99 11.60 -0.19 -4.25
C SER A 99 11.62 1.32 -4.15
N PHE A 100 12.72 1.90 -4.58
CA PHE A 100 12.92 3.33 -4.77
C PHE A 100 12.80 3.63 -6.26
N ARG A 101 12.08 4.68 -6.62
CA ARG A 101 11.99 5.17 -8.00
C ARG A 101 11.92 6.68 -7.99
N ASP A 102 12.58 7.30 -8.96
CA ASP A 102 12.45 8.72 -9.19
C ASP A 102 11.02 9.07 -9.63
N LEU A 103 10.57 10.29 -9.32
CA LEU A 103 9.19 10.71 -9.53
C LEU A 103 8.82 10.78 -11.03
N ASP A 104 9.81 11.03 -11.88
CA ASP A 104 9.65 11.21 -13.33
C ASP A 104 9.18 9.93 -14.03
N ASP A 105 9.64 8.76 -13.58
CA ASP A 105 9.22 7.44 -14.11
C ASP A 105 7.77 7.07 -13.77
N TYR A 106 7.16 7.71 -12.76
CA TYR A 106 5.82 7.38 -12.28
C TYR A 106 4.71 8.12 -13.04
N LEU A 107 4.97 9.37 -13.45
CA LEU A 107 4.01 10.19 -14.18
C LEU A 107 3.79 9.65 -15.61
N ASP A 108 4.84 9.13 -16.24
CA ASP A 108 4.78 8.58 -17.61
C ASP A 108 3.94 7.28 -17.71
N ASN A 109 3.82 6.53 -16.61
CA ASN A 109 3.04 5.28 -16.55
C ASN A 109 1.56 5.45 -16.22
N ARG A 110 1.08 6.67 -15.92
CA ARG A 110 -0.35 6.91 -15.69
C ARG A 110 -1.13 7.23 -16.97
N ASP A 111 -0.46 7.68 -18.03
CA ASP A 111 -1.11 8.10 -19.27
C ASP A 111 -1.23 6.98 -20.32
N THR A 112 -0.67 5.79 -20.08
CA THR A 112 -0.69 4.66 -21.02
C THR A 112 -1.75 3.59 -20.73
N GLY A 113 -2.63 3.81 -19.75
CA GLY A 113 -3.76 2.92 -19.45
C GLY A 113 -5.09 3.42 -20.03
N SER A 114 -5.22 3.45 -21.36
CA SER A 114 -6.52 3.58 -22.06
C SER A 114 -7.23 2.23 -22.19
#